data_AF-X1DPM5-F1
#
_entry.id   AF-X1DPM5-F1
#
_cell.length_a   1.000
_cell.length_b   1.000
_cell.length_c   1.000
_cell.angle_alpha   90.00
_cell.angle_beta   90.00
_cell.angle_gamma   90.00
#
_symmetry.space_group_name_H-M   'P 1'
#
loop_
_entity.id
_entity.type
_entity.pdbx_description
1 polymer ?
#
loop_
_entity_poly.entity_id
_entity_poly.type
_entity_poly.pdbx_seq_one_letter_code
_entity_poly.pdbx_strand_id
1 'polypeptide(L)' 'MKVAVIAPTIIPARKANTFQVMKMTQAFTTLGHQVQLIIPDDSQHDQGADRSWDSLAKHYGLQN' A
#
# COMPACT_ATOMS: atom_id res chain seq x y z
N MET A 1 -18.36 2.02 -2.86
CA MET A 1 -18.06 1.54 -4.24
C MET A 1 -16.88 0.57 -4.20
N LYS A 2 -16.68 -0.25 -5.24
CA LYS A 2 -15.48 -1.10 -5.40
C LYS A 2 -14.44 -0.36 -6.25
N VAL A 3 -13.21 -0.25 -5.76
CA VAL A 3 -12.12 0.51 -6.39
C VAL A 3 -10.89 -0.39 -6.53
N ALA A 4 -10.35 -0.49 -7.74
CA ALA A 4 -9.05 -1.10 -8.00
C ALA A 4 -8.01 0.01 -8.20
N VAL A 5 -6.95 0.01 -7.39
CA VAL A 5 -5.80 0.91 -7.53
C VAL A 5 -4.66 0.09 -8.10
N ILE A 6 -4.15 0.47 -9.27
CA ILE A 6 -2.99 -0.18 -9.91
C ILE A 6 -1.86 0.83 -9.92
N ALA A 7 -0.75 0.52 -9.24
CA ALA A 7 0.38 1.42 -9.11
C ALA A 7 1.69 0.72 -9.46
N PRO A 8 2.55 1.31 -10.32
CA PRO A 8 3.86 0.75 -10.64
C PRO A 8 4.87 1.07 -9.54
N THR A 9 4.57 0.66 -8.31
CA THR A 9 5.41 0.92 -7.13
C THR A 9 5.62 -0.35 -6.33
N ILE A 10 6.80 -0.50 -5.73
CA ILE A 10 7.12 -1.63 -4.85
C ILE A 10 6.79 -1.24 -3.41
N ILE A 11 6.20 -2.18 -2.66
CA ILE A 11 5.84 -2.02 -1.27
C ILE A 11 6.47 -3.16 -0.45
N PRO A 12 7.15 -2.85 0.67
CA PRO A 12 7.37 -1.51 1.24
C PRO A 12 8.46 -0.70 0.51
N ALA A 13 8.35 0.63 0.53
CA ALA A 13 9.40 1.54 0.04
C ALA A 13 9.33 2.90 0.73
N ARG A 14 10.48 3.60 0.81
CA ARG A 14 10.59 4.98 1.31
C ARG A 14 10.60 6.03 0.19
N LYS A 15 9.77 5.82 -0.84
CA LYS A 15 9.64 6.74 -1.99
C LYS A 15 8.34 7.54 -1.90
N ALA A 16 8.37 8.80 -2.29
CA ALA A 16 7.22 9.70 -2.23
C ALA A 16 5.98 9.13 -2.93
N ASN A 17 6.14 8.61 -4.15
CA ASN A 17 5.03 8.02 -4.91
C ASN A 17 4.39 6.83 -4.17
N THR A 18 5.18 6.00 -3.49
CA THR A 18 4.67 4.87 -2.70
C THR A 18 3.87 5.35 -1.49
N PHE A 19 4.37 6.37 -0.78
CA PHE A 19 3.63 6.98 0.32
C PHE A 19 2.29 7.56 -0.14
N GLN A 20 2.29 8.26 -1.28
CA GLN A 20 1.07 8.82 -1.85
C GLN A 20 0.05 7.73 -2.20
N VAL A 21 0.48 6.64 -2.85
CA VAL A 21 -0.40 5.50 -3.17
C VAL A 21 -1.03 4.91 -1.92
N MET A 22 -0.24 4.68 -0.87
CA MET A 22 -0.74 4.09 0.38
C MET A 22 -1.73 5.00 1.10
N LYS A 23 -1.40 6.30 1.25
CA LYS A 23 -2.28 7.29 1.90
C LYS A 23 -3.56 7.55 1.11
N MET A 24 -3.47 7.63 -0.22
CA MET A 24 -4.62 7.79 -1.10
C MET A 24 -5.55 6.57 -1.02
N THR A 25 -4.99 5.36 -1.07
CA THR A 25 -5.74 4.11 -0.88
C THR A 25 -6.46 4.09 0.47
N GLN A 26 -5.75 4.48 1.54
CA GLN A 26 -6.34 4.60 2.87
C GLN A 26 -7.53 5.58 2.88
N ALA A 27 -7.38 6.77 2.28
CA ALA A 27 -8.46 7.75 2.25
C ALA A 27 -9.73 7.19 1.60
N PHE A 28 -9.61 6.40 0.52
CA PHE A 28 -10.77 5.72 -0.06
C PHE A 28 -11.38 4.68 0.89
N THR A 29 -10.57 3.92 1.62
CA THR A 29 -11.10 2.98 2.62
C THR A 29 -11.82 3.72 3.76
N THR A 30 -11.27 4.83 4.26
CA THR A 30 -11.90 5.67 5.30
C THR A 30 -13.24 6.26 4.86
N LEU A 31 -13.38 6.56 3.56
CA LEU A 31 -14.64 7.02 2.98
C LEU A 31 -15.67 5.88 2.76
N GLY A 32 -15.37 4.64 3.17
CA GLY A 32 -16.27 3.49 3.07
C GLY A 32 -16.23 2.79 1.72
N HIS A 33 -15.20 3.01 0.89
CA HIS A 33 -15.00 2.26 -0.34
C HIS A 33 -14.26 0.95 -0.08
N GLN A 34 -14.63 -0.11 -0.79
CA GLN A 34 -13.85 -1.34 -0.84
C GLN A 34 -12.72 -1.12 -1.85
N VAL A 35 -11.47 -1.16 -1.38
CA VAL A 35 -10.30 -0.87 -2.21
C VAL A 35 -9.39 -2.08 -2.30
N GLN A 36 -8.93 -2.39 -3.51
CA GLN A 36 -7.89 -3.37 -3.75
C GLN A 36 -6.71 -2.69 -4.44
N LEU A 37 -5.54 -2.74 -3.80
CA LEU A 37 -4.29 -2.22 -4.35
C LEU A 37 -3.52 -3.35 -5.01
N ILE A 38 -3.18 -3.17 -6.29
CA ILE A 38 -2.38 -4.09 -7.09
C ILE A 38 -1.06 -3.39 -7.41
N ILE A 39 0.04 -4.08 -7.08
CA ILE A 39 1.40 -3.65 -7.32
C ILE A 39 2.20 -4.75 -8.02
N PRO A 40 3.31 -4.43 -8.69
CA PRO A 40 4.25 -5.42 -9.15
C PRO A 40 4.76 -6.29 -7.99
N ASP A 41 4.92 -7.57 -8.26
CA ASP A 41 5.63 -8.46 -7.35
C ASP A 41 7.14 -8.20 -7.47
N ASP A 42 7.78 -7.90 -6.34
CA ASP A 42 9.23 -7.74 -6.21
C ASP A 42 9.81 -8.66 -5.13
N SER A 43 9.13 -9.78 -4.89
CA SER A 43 9.54 -10.83 -3.95
C SER A 43 10.97 -11.33 -4.19
N GLN A 44 11.49 -11.21 -5.41
CA GLN A 44 12.85 -11.65 -5.76
C GLN A 44 13.96 -10.73 -5.22
N HIS A 45 13.73 -9.41 -5.16
CA HIS A 45 14.74 -8.45 -4.70
C HIS A 45 14.66 -8.16 -3.19
N ASP A 46 13.54 -8.49 -2.55
CA ASP A 46 13.25 -8.10 -1.17
C ASP A 46 12.87 -9.31 -0.30
N GLN A 47 13.79 -10.28 -0.23
CA GLN A 47 13.62 -11.58 0.47
C GLN A 47 13.57 -11.49 2.01
N GLY A 48 13.29 -10.32 2.57
CA GLY A 48 13.18 -10.13 4.02
C GLY A 48 12.22 -9.02 4.44
N ALA A 49 11.52 -8.37 3.51
CA ALA A 49 10.58 -7.33 3.87
C ALA A 49 9.31 -7.90 4.51
N ASP A 50 9.03 -7.46 5.73
CA ASP A 50 7.78 -7.72 6.42
C ASP A 50 6.64 -6.95 5.73
N ARG A 51 5.82 -7.71 4.99
CA ARG A 51 4.63 -7.21 4.28
C ARG A 51 3.33 -7.43 5.08
N SER A 52 3.41 -7.77 6.36
CA SER A 52 2.22 -7.80 7.21
C SER A 52 1.54 -6.44 7.24
N TRP A 53 0.20 -6.44 7.35
CA TRP A 53 -0.55 -5.18 7.40
C TRP A 53 -0.09 -4.28 8.53
N ASP A 54 0.20 -4.83 9.72
CA ASP A 54 0.65 -4.06 10.88
C ASP A 54 2.00 -3.35 10.62
N SER A 55 2.95 -4.04 9.98
CA SER A 55 4.23 -3.45 9.57
C SER A 55 4.02 -2.33 8.55
N LEU A 56 3.21 -2.57 7.52
CA LEU A 56 2.89 -1.59 6.50
C LEU A 56 2.16 -0.37 7.08
N ALA A 57 1.17 -0.60 7.94
CA ALA A 57 0.41 0.44 8.61
C ALA A 57 1.33 1.31 9.47
N LYS A 58 2.26 0.71 10.22
CA LYS A 58 3.27 1.45 10.97
C LYS A 58 4.23 2.24 10.06
N HIS A 59 4.74 1.62 9.00
CA HIS A 59 5.70 2.24 8.07
C HIS A 59 5.13 3.43 7.32
N TYR A 60 3.86 3.36 6.90
CA TYR A 60 3.16 4.43 6.17
C TYR A 60 2.30 5.32 7.07
N GLY A 61 2.22 5.03 8.37
CA GLY A 61 1.34 5.74 9.33
C GLY A 61 -0.14 5.62 8.96
N LEU A 62 -0.60 4.44 8.55
CA LEU A 62 -2.00 4.16 8.23
C LEU A 62 -2.79 3.92 9.53
N GLN A 63 -4.08 4.18 9.45
CA GLN A 63 -5.07 4.03 10.52
C GLN A 63 -6.13 3.04 10.04
N ASN A 64 -6.60 2.22 10.97
CA ASN A 64 -7.72 1.30 10.76
C ASN A 64 -9.06 2.04 10.77
#